data_AF-A0A443QP69-F1
#
_entry.id   AF-A0A443QP69-F1
#
_cell.length_a   1.000
_cell.length_b   1.000
_cell.length_c   1.000
_cell.angle_alpha   90.00
_cell.angle_beta   90.00
_cell.angle_gamma   90.00
#
_symmetry.space_group_name_H-M   'P 1'
#
loop_
_entity.id
_entity.type
_entity.pdbx_description
1 polymer ?
#
loop_
_entity_poly.entity_id
_entity_poly.type
_entity_poly.pdbx_seq_one_letter_code
_entity_poly.pdbx_strand_id
1 'polypeptide(L)'
;MVRAAVCSRGGLKSMPLIIFKRLKPFLKKRNFNADEKFVFHQDSAPAHTAQKTLQFSNGRKVTYIKPSQWMPFSPDAAMCDFWL
;
A
#
# COMPACT_ATOMS: atom_id res chain seq x y z
N MET A 1 -5.79 -5.41 -15.86
CA MET A 1 -5.85 -6.50 -14.87
C MET A 1 -4.82 -6.19 -13.79
N VAL A 2 -5.23 -5.71 -12.61
CA VAL A 2 -4.33 -5.37 -11.49
C VAL A 2 -4.20 -6.63 -10.63
N ARG A 3 -2.99 -7.20 -10.51
CA ARG A 3 -2.80 -8.56 -9.98
C ARG A 3 -2.11 -8.70 -8.62
N ALA A 4 -1.71 -7.61 -7.95
CA ALA A 4 -1.34 -7.73 -6.54
C ALA A 4 -1.58 -6.43 -5.78
N ALA A 5 -2.35 -6.55 -4.70
CA ALA A 5 -2.51 -5.55 -3.65
C ALA A 5 -1.71 -6.03 -2.44
N VAL A 6 -0.60 -5.36 -2.14
CA VAL A 6 0.10 -5.58 -0.86
C VAL A 6 -0.51 -4.62 0.15
N CYS A 7 -0.99 -5.15 1.27
CA CYS A 7 -1.50 -4.33 2.37
C CYS A 7 -0.49 -4.31 3.52
N SER A 8 -0.35 -3.14 4.16
CA SER A 8 0.54 -2.92 5.28
C SER A 8 -0.23 -2.27 6.42
N ARG A 9 -0.63 -3.06 7.42
CA ARG A 9 -1.13 -2.56 8.70
C ARG A 9 0.04 -2.19 9.62
N GLY A 10 0.06 -0.96 10.11
CA GLY A 10 1.09 -0.51 11.07
C GLY A 10 0.65 0.72 11.84
N GLY A 11 0.76 0.65 13.18
CA GLY A 11 0.52 1.79 14.08
C GLY A 11 1.71 2.76 14.16
N LEU A 12 1.40 4.03 14.45
CA LEU A 12 2.15 5.11 15.13
C LEU A 12 3.69 5.23 15.02
N LYS A 13 4.33 4.62 14.03
CA LYS A 13 5.71 4.94 13.61
C LYS A 13 5.66 5.44 12.18
N SER A 14 6.49 6.44 11.83
CA SER A 14 6.46 7.09 10.51
C SER A 14 6.29 6.08 9.36
N MET A 15 5.09 6.08 8.75
CA MET A 15 4.66 5.17 7.68
C MET A 15 5.65 4.99 6.52
N PRO A 16 6.42 6.02 6.09
CA PRO A 16 7.40 5.85 5.01
C PRO A 16 8.43 4.73 5.27
N LEU A 17 8.83 4.54 6.53
CA LEU A 17 9.87 3.57 6.87
C LEU A 17 9.35 2.13 6.86
N ILE A 18 8.13 1.90 7.34
CA ILE A 18 7.56 0.54 7.48
C ILE A 18 7.22 -0.04 6.11
N ILE A 19 6.55 0.75 5.26
CA ILE A 19 6.12 0.30 3.94
C ILE A 19 7.33 -0.22 3.17
N PHE A 20 8.40 0.55 3.02
CA PHE A 20 9.52 0.10 2.19
C PHE A 20 10.46 -0.90 2.86
N LYS A 21 10.62 -0.88 4.18
CA LYS A 21 11.46 -1.86 4.88
C LYS A 21 10.87 -3.27 4.80
N ARG A 22 9.55 -3.40 4.70
CA ARG A 22 8.86 -4.70 4.57
C ARG A 22 8.43 -5.03 3.14
N LEU A 23 7.95 -4.05 2.37
CA LEU A 23 7.41 -4.24 1.02
C LEU A 23 8.50 -4.65 0.02
N LYS A 24 9.66 -3.99 0.00
CA LYS A 24 10.74 -4.32 -0.95
C LYS A 24 11.24 -5.76 -0.80
N PRO A 25 11.59 -6.24 0.43
CA PRO A 25 11.97 -7.63 0.63
C PRO A 25 10.85 -8.61 0.28
N PHE A 26 9.59 -8.25 0.58
CA PHE A 26 8.44 -9.09 0.27
C PHE A 26 8.25 -9.27 -1.24
N LEU A 27 8.33 -8.18 -2.01
CA LEU A 27 8.22 -8.21 -3.46
C LEU A 27 9.35 -9.04 -4.09
N LYS A 28 10.59 -8.85 -3.61
CA LYS A 28 11.75 -9.63 -4.06
C LYS A 28 11.62 -11.12 -3.74
N LYS A 29 11.15 -11.46 -2.52
CA LYS A 29 11.00 -12.87 -2.08
C LYS A 29 9.95 -13.63 -2.89
N ARG A 30 8.90 -12.96 -3.34
CA ARG A 30 7.80 -13.57 -4.09
C ARG A 30 8.06 -13.68 -5.60
N ASN A 31 9.25 -13.29 -6.06
CA ASN A 31 9.66 -13.35 -7.47
C ASN A 31 8.65 -12.67 -8.42
N PHE A 32 8.02 -11.60 -7.94
CA PHE A 32 7.10 -10.81 -8.74
C PHE A 32 7.87 -10.20 -9.93
N ASN A 33 7.46 -10.55 -11.15
CA ASN A 33 8.12 -10.11 -12.39
C ASN A 33 8.10 -8.59 -12.49
N ALA A 34 9.23 -7.99 -12.86
CA ALA A 34 9.39 -6.54 -12.98
C ALA A 34 8.48 -5.92 -14.06
N ASP A 35 8.01 -6.72 -15.02
CA ASP A 35 7.10 -6.28 -16.09
C ASP A 35 5.63 -6.21 -15.67
N GLU A 36 5.25 -6.79 -14.52
CA GLU A 36 3.89 -6.68 -14.02
C GLU A 36 3.66 -5.33 -13.31
N LYS A 37 2.61 -4.63 -13.73
CA LYS A 37 2.22 -3.35 -13.11
C LYS A 37 1.48 -3.63 -11.79
N PHE A 38 2.19 -3.48 -10.68
CA PHE A 38 1.62 -3.61 -9.34
C PHE A 38 0.96 -2.33 -8.86
N VAL A 39 -0.15 -2.47 -8.13
CA VAL A 39 -0.84 -1.35 -7.49
C VAL A 39 -0.93 -1.63 -5.99
N PHE A 40 -0.33 -0.75 -5.22
CA PHE A 40 -0.35 -0.82 -3.76
C PHE A 40 -1.72 -0.39 -3.24
N HIS A 41 -2.33 -1.24 -2.41
CA HIS A 41 -3.64 -0.98 -1.84
C HIS A 41 -3.49 -0.73 -0.33
N GLN A 42 -3.99 0.42 0.13
CA GLN A 42 -4.09 0.79 1.54
C GLN A 42 -5.42 1.49 1.76
N ASP A 43 -5.86 1.50 3.01
CA ASP A 43 -7.00 2.27 3.48
C ASP A 43 -6.67 3.77 3.58
N SER A 44 -7.69 4.58 3.84
CA SER A 44 -7.56 6.04 3.89
C SER A 44 -7.24 6.59 5.29
N ALA A 45 -6.66 5.78 6.18
CA ALA A 45 -6.29 6.25 7.51
C ALA A 45 -5.32 7.46 7.44
N PRO A 46 -5.36 8.40 8.41
CA PRO A 46 -4.57 9.64 8.36
C PRO A 46 -3.07 9.44 8.15
N ALA A 47 -2.51 8.31 8.62
CA ALA A 47 -1.10 8.00 8.46
C ALA A 47 -0.72 7.65 6.99
N HIS A 48 -1.64 7.06 6.23
CA HIS A 48 -1.46 6.70 4.82
C HIS A 48 -1.65 7.90 3.89
N THR A 49 -2.52 8.84 4.27
CA THR A 49 -2.81 10.06 3.50
C THR A 49 -1.92 11.25 3.87
N ALA A 50 -1.10 11.13 4.92
CA ALA A 50 -0.17 12.16 5.33
C ALA A 50 0.76 12.59 4.17
N GLN A 51 1.00 13.90 4.05
CA GLN A 51 1.81 14.47 2.97
C GLN A 51 3.19 13.82 2.84
N LYS A 52 3.85 13.51 3.97
CA LYS A 52 5.15 12.80 4.00
C LYS A 52 5.06 11.42 3.35
N THR A 53 3.97 10.70 3.58
CA THR A 53 3.72 9.37 3.00
C THR A 53 3.43 9.48 1.50
N LEU A 54 2.61 10.44 1.08
CA LEU A 54 2.30 10.67 -0.35
C LEU A 54 3.54 11.10 -1.14
N GLN A 55 4.33 12.06 -0.63
CA GLN A 55 5.58 12.50 -1.27
C GLN A 55 6.57 11.35 -1.42
N PHE A 56 6.66 10.50 -0.40
CA PHE A 56 7.54 9.34 -0.43
C PHE A 56 7.09 8.27 -1.43
N SER A 57 5.79 7.98 -1.51
CA SER A 57 5.22 7.05 -2.49
C SER A 57 5.42 7.56 -3.93
N ASN A 58 5.15 8.86 -4.16
CA ASN A 58 5.33 9.50 -5.47
C ASN A 58 6.81 9.53 -5.88
N GLY A 59 7.72 9.91 -4.96
CA GLY A 59 9.15 9.97 -5.23
C GLY A 59 9.78 8.62 -5.58
N ARG A 60 9.18 7.52 -5.12
CA ARG A 60 9.62 6.15 -5.42
C ARG A 60 8.85 5.48 -6.55
N LYS A 61 8.00 6.23 -7.26
CA LYS A 61 7.18 5.75 -8.39
C LYS A 61 6.30 4.54 -8.04
N VAL A 62 5.85 4.45 -6.78
CA VAL A 62 4.89 3.42 -6.38
C VAL A 62 3.53 3.79 -6.95
N THR A 63 2.92 2.90 -7.72
CA THR A 63 1.51 3.05 -8.10
C THR A 63 0.66 2.60 -6.92
N TYR A 64 -0.24 3.45 -6.43
CA TYR A 64 -1.14 3.13 -5.31
C TYR A 64 -2.56 3.61 -5.58
N ILE A 65 -3.54 3.02 -4.90
CA ILE A 65 -4.94 3.48 -4.92
C ILE A 65 -5.03 4.76 -4.11
N LYS A 66 -5.47 5.85 -4.74
CA LYS A 66 -5.62 7.14 -4.05
C LYS A 66 -6.81 7.07 -3.08
N PRO A 67 -6.80 7.88 -2.01
CA PRO A 67 -7.94 7.99 -1.10
C PRO A 67 -9.24 8.36 -1.82
N SER A 68 -9.18 9.16 -2.89
CA SER A 68 -10.33 9.52 -3.71
C SER A 68 -10.90 8.36 -4.54
N GLN A 69 -10.11 7.30 -4.74
CA GLN A 69 -10.51 6.09 -5.46
C GLN A 69 -10.92 4.96 -4.51
N TRP A 70 -10.62 5.11 -3.22
CA TRP A 70 -10.96 4.13 -2.19
C TRP A 70 -12.24 4.55 -1.47
N MET A 71 -13.15 3.60 -1.23
CA MET A 71 -14.36 3.88 -0.48
C MET A 71 -14.07 3.94 1.03
N PRO A 72 -14.54 4.99 1.75
CA PRO A 72 -14.32 5.10 3.18
C PRO A 72 -15.12 4.03 3.95
N PHE A 73 -14.59 3.59 5.10
CA PHE A 73 -15.24 2.65 6.03
C PHE A 73 -15.68 1.30 5.45
N SER A 74 -14.96 0.79 4.45
CA SER A 74 -15.27 -0.51 3.81
C SER A 74 -14.18 -1.54 4.12
N PRO A 75 -14.22 -2.18 5.30
CA PRO A 75 -13.32 -3.30 5.62
C PRO A 75 -13.66 -4.54 4.78
N ASP A 76 -14.89 -4.67 4.31
CA ASP A 76 -15.37 -5.73 3.42
C ASP A 76 -14.71 -5.70 2.04
N ALA A 77 -14.40 -4.51 1.51
CA ALA A 77 -13.67 -4.36 0.26
C ALA A 77 -12.15 -4.54 0.43
N ALA A 78 -11.64 -4.39 1.66
CA ALA A 78 -10.22 -4.55 1.95
C ALA A 78 -9.87 -6.02 2.14
N MET A 79 -9.18 -6.61 1.17
CA MET A 79 -8.76 -8.03 1.21
C MET A 79 -8.00 -8.40 2.49
N CYS A 80 -7.31 -7.42 3.06
CA CYS A 80 -6.52 -7.59 4.28
C CYS A 80 -7.37 -7.62 5.55
N ASP A 81 -8.52 -6.95 5.54
CA ASP A 81 -9.42 -6.85 6.69
C ASP A 81 -10.52 -7.93 6.61
N PHE A 82 -10.90 -8.38 5.42
CA PHE A 82 -11.75 -9.56 5.21
C PHE A 82 -11.14 -10.86 5.78
N TRP A 83 -9.81 -10.99 5.75
CA TRP A 83 -9.10 -12.19 6.22
C TRP A 83 -8.87 -12.27 7.74
N LEU A 84 -9.39 -11.30 8.51
CA LEU A 84 -9.33 -11.27 9.97
C LEU A 84 -10.43 -12.11 10.60
#